data_AF-J1H1G9-F1
#
_entry.id   AF-J1H1G9-F1
#
_cell.length_a   1.000
_cell.length_b   1.000
_cell.length_c   1.000
_cell.angle_alpha   90.00
_cell.angle_beta   90.00
_cell.angle_gamma   90.00
#
_symmetry.space_group_name_H-M   'P 1'
#
loop_
_entity.id
_entity.type
_entity.pdbx_description
1 polymer ?
#
loop_
_entity_poly.entity_id
_entity_poly.type
_entity_poly.pdbx_seq_one_letter_code
_entity_poly.pdbx_strand_id
1 'polypeptide(L)'
;MADILIGSALTNENGLAAFTGLPPGTYKYVQTGATTGYTQDSTEYTITISSATPLEEDRTNSPTETGTITVTKHVAGFPDYVLPGATFKLTDSNGKPLVSVSSPTDSTGTLTFPNVMSITGTPQTYQLTEVAAPDGYEANTTEYDVEVDVGQTAGQSVPNTPSVQGTLDITLTDTNYAEYGLEGSNYNLYLVTP
;
A
#
# COMPACT_ATOMS: atom_id res chain seq x y z
N MET A 1 31.43 -29.81 -24.82
CA MET A 1 31.83 -28.51 -25.43
C MET A 1 31.50 -27.43 -24.42
N ALA A 2 32.33 -26.39 -24.32
CA ALA A 2 32.02 -25.26 -23.46
C ALA A 2 30.92 -24.41 -24.11
N ASP A 3 30.05 -23.83 -23.28
CA ASP A 3 29.05 -22.89 -23.77
C ASP A 3 29.74 -21.67 -24.40
N ILE A 4 29.19 -21.19 -25.52
CA ILE A 4 29.68 -20.00 -26.22
C ILE A 4 28.82 -18.82 -25.80
N LEU A 5 29.45 -17.79 -25.22
CA LEU A 5 28.78 -16.52 -24.94
C LEU A 5 28.54 -15.78 -26.26
N ILE A 6 27.27 -15.67 -26.65
CA ILE A 6 26.85 -15.00 -27.90
C ILE A 6 26.53 -13.51 -27.72
N GLY A 7 26.30 -13.06 -26.48
CA GLY A 7 26.04 -11.67 -26.15
C GLY A 7 25.62 -11.47 -24.70
N SER A 8 25.62 -10.21 -24.26
CA SER A 8 25.11 -9.77 -22.96
C SER A 8 24.25 -8.52 -23.17
N ALA A 9 23.11 -8.43 -22.47
CA ALA A 9 22.22 -7.28 -22.53
C ALA A 9 21.82 -6.84 -21.12
N LEU A 10 21.65 -5.53 -20.93
CA LEU A 10 21.03 -4.95 -19.73
C LEU A 10 19.57 -4.64 -20.03
N THR A 11 18.71 -4.81 -19.03
CA THR A 11 17.30 -4.41 -19.12
C THR A 11 17.19 -2.89 -19.20
N ASN A 12 16.32 -2.39 -20.07
CA ASN A 12 16.03 -0.97 -20.18
C ASN A 12 15.05 -0.48 -19.09
N GLU A 13 14.59 0.78 -19.19
CA GLU A 13 13.63 1.40 -18.25
C GLU A 13 12.30 0.65 -18.12
N ASN A 14 11.93 -0.15 -19.14
CA ASN A 14 10.74 -0.98 -19.13
C ASN A 14 11.00 -2.40 -18.61
N GLY A 15 12.23 -2.73 -18.22
CA GLY A 15 12.63 -4.07 -17.78
C GLY A 15 12.95 -5.04 -18.92
N LEU A 16 13.05 -4.58 -20.18
CA LEU A 16 13.28 -5.43 -21.34
C LEU A 16 14.77 -5.56 -21.67
N ALA A 17 15.27 -6.79 -21.78
CA ALA A 17 16.55 -7.11 -22.39
C ALA A 17 16.31 -7.84 -23.73
N ALA A 18 16.80 -7.29 -24.83
CA ALA A 18 16.56 -7.83 -26.17
C ALA A 18 17.85 -8.35 -26.82
N PHE A 19 17.78 -9.55 -27.40
CA PHE A 19 18.83 -10.13 -28.23
C PHE A 19 18.29 -10.26 -29.66
N THR A 20 18.92 -9.59 -30.62
CA THR A 20 18.46 -9.52 -32.01
C THR A 20 19.40 -10.28 -32.95
N GLY A 21 18.86 -10.72 -34.11
CA GLY A 21 19.65 -11.39 -35.14
C GLY A 21 20.13 -12.80 -34.78
N LEU A 22 19.46 -13.48 -33.86
CA LEU A 22 19.78 -14.86 -33.47
C LEU A 22 19.35 -15.86 -34.57
N PRO A 23 20.25 -16.73 -35.06
CA PRO A 23 19.86 -17.84 -35.95
C PRO A 23 18.89 -18.82 -35.27
N PRO A 24 18.19 -19.68 -36.03
CA PRO A 24 17.45 -20.78 -35.44
C PRO A 24 18.38 -21.73 -34.67
N GLY A 25 18.00 -22.08 -33.45
CA GLY A 25 18.82 -22.89 -32.56
C GLY A 25 18.30 -22.94 -31.13
N THR A 26 18.95 -23.76 -30.31
CA THR A 26 18.68 -23.83 -28.87
C THR A 26 19.69 -22.97 -28.13
N TYR A 27 19.18 -22.10 -27.26
CA TYR A 27 19.94 -21.11 -26.52
C TYR A 27 19.75 -21.31 -25.03
N LYS A 28 20.78 -20.95 -24.26
CA LYS A 28 20.73 -20.89 -22.81
C LYS A 28 20.89 -19.44 -22.37
N TYR A 29 20.10 -19.01 -21.40
CA TYR A 29 20.26 -17.71 -20.75
C TYR A 29 20.19 -17.87 -19.23
N VAL A 30 20.87 -16.97 -18.53
CA VAL A 30 20.94 -16.91 -17.07
C VAL A 30 21.09 -15.45 -16.67
N GLN A 31 20.49 -15.05 -15.55
CA GLN A 31 20.72 -13.71 -15.02
C GLN A 31 22.13 -13.64 -14.44
N THR A 32 22.96 -12.74 -14.97
CA THR A 32 24.35 -12.55 -14.53
C THR A 32 24.52 -11.44 -13.50
N GLY A 33 23.47 -10.67 -13.23
CA GLY A 33 23.42 -9.66 -12.18
C GLY A 33 21.99 -9.18 -11.93
N ALA A 34 21.70 -8.76 -10.70
CA ALA A 34 20.41 -8.22 -10.29
C ALA A 34 20.48 -6.72 -10.01
N THR A 35 19.33 -6.06 -10.14
CA THR A 35 19.14 -4.68 -9.68
C THR A 35 19.36 -4.62 -8.16
N THR A 36 19.96 -3.53 -7.68
CA THR A 36 20.14 -3.29 -6.24
C THR A 36 18.82 -3.47 -5.49
N GLY A 37 18.85 -4.23 -4.39
CA GLY A 37 17.68 -4.53 -3.57
C GLY A 37 16.82 -5.69 -4.06
N TYR A 38 17.21 -6.41 -5.13
CA TYR A 38 16.49 -7.58 -5.65
C TYR A 38 17.34 -8.85 -5.65
N THR A 39 16.68 -10.00 -5.48
CA THR A 39 17.29 -11.32 -5.59
C THR A 39 17.80 -11.57 -7.00
N GLN A 40 18.90 -12.29 -7.17
CA GLN A 40 19.35 -12.78 -8.48
C GLN A 40 18.83 -14.20 -8.73
N ASP A 41 18.26 -14.43 -9.91
CA ASP A 41 17.90 -15.78 -10.37
C ASP A 41 19.06 -16.40 -11.16
N SER A 42 19.83 -17.25 -10.47
CA SER A 42 20.96 -17.97 -11.08
C SER A 42 20.54 -19.22 -11.87
N THR A 43 19.25 -19.48 -12.02
CA THR A 43 18.73 -20.61 -12.81
C THR A 43 19.06 -20.44 -14.28
N GLU A 44 19.58 -21.50 -14.90
CA GLU A 44 19.81 -21.54 -16.34
C GLU A 44 18.53 -21.95 -17.07
N TYR A 45 18.08 -21.12 -18.00
CA TYR A 45 16.89 -21.37 -18.81
C TYR A 45 17.28 -21.71 -20.23
N THR A 46 16.59 -22.69 -20.80
CA THR A 46 16.81 -23.12 -22.20
C THR A 46 15.62 -22.72 -23.04
N ILE A 47 15.88 -22.15 -24.21
CA ILE A 47 14.86 -21.69 -25.15
C ILE A 47 15.24 -22.10 -26.57
N THR A 48 14.24 -22.39 -27.40
CA THR A 48 14.49 -22.75 -28.81
C THR A 48 13.89 -21.70 -29.72
N ILE A 49 14.74 -21.08 -30.55
CA ILE A 49 14.33 -20.14 -31.58
C ILE A 49 14.20 -20.92 -32.89
N SER A 50 13.00 -20.95 -33.47
CA SER A 50 12.73 -21.71 -34.70
C SER A 50 12.23 -20.85 -35.86
N SER A 51 11.89 -19.57 -35.62
CA SER A 51 11.38 -18.64 -36.63
C SER A 51 11.78 -17.20 -36.32
N ALA A 52 11.43 -16.27 -37.22
CA ALA A 52 11.65 -14.84 -37.03
C ALA A 52 10.62 -14.17 -36.09
N THR A 53 9.66 -14.93 -35.55
CA THR A 53 8.69 -14.42 -34.58
C THR A 53 9.42 -14.18 -33.25
N PRO A 54 9.34 -12.98 -32.67
CA PRO A 54 9.90 -12.71 -31.35
C PRO A 54 9.29 -13.66 -30.32
N LEU A 55 10.15 -14.27 -29.50
CA LEU A 55 9.74 -15.07 -28.36
C LEU A 55 9.91 -14.22 -27.10
N GLU A 56 8.87 -14.18 -26.28
CA GLU A 56 8.81 -13.39 -25.05
C GLU A 56 8.81 -14.35 -23.85
N GLU A 57 9.69 -14.08 -22.88
CA GLU A 57 9.83 -14.88 -21.67
C GLU A 57 9.80 -13.93 -20.47
N ASP A 58 8.82 -14.13 -19.59
CA ASP A 58 8.69 -13.36 -18.36
C ASP A 58 9.50 -13.98 -17.23
N ARG A 59 10.19 -13.13 -16.48
CA ARG A 59 10.97 -13.51 -15.30
C ARG A 59 10.70 -12.52 -14.17
N THR A 60 10.76 -13.01 -12.93
CA THR A 60 10.48 -12.19 -11.74
C THR A 60 11.59 -12.35 -10.72
N ASN A 61 11.97 -11.24 -10.10
CA ASN A 61 12.85 -11.20 -8.94
C ASN A 61 12.07 -10.66 -7.74
N SER A 62 12.46 -11.06 -6.54
CA SER A 62 11.85 -10.56 -5.31
C SER A 62 12.73 -9.48 -4.68
N PRO A 63 12.15 -8.49 -3.98
CA PRO A 63 12.88 -7.64 -3.06
C PRO A 63 13.69 -8.46 -2.04
N THR A 64 14.92 -8.05 -1.75
CA THR A 64 15.74 -8.67 -0.69
C THR A 64 15.46 -8.09 0.68
N GLU A 65 14.99 -6.85 0.72
CA GLU A 65 14.74 -6.07 1.93
C GLU A 65 13.39 -5.37 1.79
N THR A 66 12.60 -5.41 2.86
CA THR A 66 11.25 -4.85 2.86
C THR A 66 10.88 -4.30 4.23
N GLY A 67 9.95 -3.37 4.27
CA GLY A 67 9.21 -2.98 5.46
C GLY A 67 7.71 -3.21 5.30
N THR A 68 6.94 -2.61 6.21
CA THR A 68 5.48 -2.71 6.26
C THR A 68 4.87 -1.33 6.44
N ILE A 69 3.74 -1.06 5.79
CA ILE A 69 2.90 0.12 6.04
C ILE A 69 1.61 -0.35 6.70
N THR A 70 1.21 0.29 7.79
CA THR A 70 -0.10 0.11 8.43
C THR A 70 -0.86 1.42 8.40
N VAL A 71 -2.14 1.35 8.02
CA VAL A 71 -3.06 2.46 7.98
C VAL A 71 -4.09 2.29 9.09
N THR A 72 -4.35 3.34 9.86
CA THR A 72 -5.43 3.38 10.86
C THR A 72 -6.44 4.45 10.46
N LYS A 73 -7.64 4.01 10.12
CA LYS A 73 -8.74 4.85 9.71
C LYS A 73 -9.62 5.20 10.89
N HIS A 74 -9.92 6.48 11.08
CA HIS A 74 -10.70 6.97 12.22
C HIS A 74 -11.59 8.16 11.84
N VAL A 75 -12.48 8.56 12.77
CA VAL A 75 -13.31 9.76 12.65
C VAL A 75 -12.49 11.01 12.94
N ALA A 76 -12.58 12.02 12.09
CA ALA A 76 -11.91 13.30 12.31
C ALA A 76 -12.24 13.88 13.70
N GLY A 77 -11.21 14.18 14.49
CA GLY A 77 -11.36 14.67 15.87
C GLY A 77 -11.54 13.59 16.94
N PHE A 78 -11.73 12.32 16.56
CA PHE A 78 -11.92 11.19 17.47
C PHE A 78 -11.02 10.01 17.04
N PRO A 79 -9.72 10.02 17.36
CA PRO A 79 -8.75 9.03 16.88
C PRO A 79 -9.04 7.59 17.33
N ASP A 80 -9.70 7.42 18.48
CA ASP A 80 -10.09 6.10 19.00
C ASP A 80 -11.38 5.57 18.35
N TYR A 81 -12.13 6.41 17.64
CA TYR A 81 -13.29 5.98 16.87
C TYR A 81 -12.84 5.53 15.48
N VAL A 82 -12.48 4.25 15.40
CA VAL A 82 -11.97 3.62 14.18
C VAL A 82 -13.06 3.33 13.14
N LEU A 83 -12.66 3.27 11.86
CA LEU A 83 -13.58 3.12 10.73
C LEU A 83 -13.23 1.92 9.83
N PRO A 84 -14.06 0.85 9.81
CA PRO A 84 -13.97 -0.22 8.82
C PRO A 84 -14.46 0.25 7.44
N GLY A 85 -14.03 -0.42 6.38
CA GLY A 85 -14.60 -0.24 5.03
C GLY A 85 -13.88 0.72 4.09
N ALA A 86 -12.85 1.46 4.54
CA ALA A 86 -12.09 2.37 3.68
C ALA A 86 -11.12 1.60 2.77
N THR A 87 -10.98 1.98 1.50
CA THR A 87 -9.98 1.40 0.59
C THR A 87 -8.96 2.44 0.15
N PHE A 88 -7.76 1.99 -0.18
CA PHE A 88 -6.61 2.83 -0.43
C PHE A 88 -5.84 2.42 -1.69
N LYS A 89 -5.12 3.39 -2.25
CA LYS A 89 -4.11 3.24 -3.29
C LYS A 89 -2.75 3.52 -2.67
N LEU A 90 -1.75 2.72 -3.07
CA LEU A 90 -0.36 2.88 -2.68
C LEU A 90 0.50 2.97 -3.95
N THR A 91 1.25 4.05 -4.09
CA THR A 91 2.20 4.28 -5.19
C THR A 91 3.61 4.49 -4.67
N ASP A 92 4.62 4.16 -5.46
CA ASP A 92 6.00 4.58 -5.19
C ASP A 92 6.20 6.08 -5.44
N SER A 93 7.39 6.58 -5.13
CA SER A 93 7.78 7.98 -5.34
C SER A 93 7.75 8.44 -6.81
N ASN A 94 7.69 7.52 -7.77
CA ASN A 94 7.58 7.82 -9.20
C ASN A 94 6.12 7.75 -9.69
N GLY A 95 5.16 7.55 -8.79
CA GLY A 95 3.74 7.42 -9.10
C GLY A 95 3.34 6.05 -9.66
N LYS A 96 4.24 5.06 -9.66
CA LYS A 96 3.92 3.71 -10.11
C LYS A 96 3.05 3.02 -9.05
N PRO A 97 1.87 2.48 -9.42
CA PRO A 97 1.01 1.80 -8.46
C PRO A 97 1.62 0.48 -8.00
N LEU A 98 1.75 0.31 -6.70
CA LEU A 98 1.96 -0.99 -6.05
C LEU A 98 0.60 -1.67 -5.82
N VAL A 99 -0.37 -0.89 -5.34
CA VAL A 99 -1.75 -1.30 -5.14
C VAL A 99 -2.66 -0.19 -5.66
N SER A 100 -3.49 -0.49 -6.65
CA SER A 100 -4.44 0.50 -7.18
C SER A 100 -5.71 0.62 -6.33
N VAL A 101 -6.17 -0.49 -5.76
CA VAL A 101 -7.31 -0.57 -4.83
C VAL A 101 -7.01 -1.68 -3.82
N SER A 102 -6.95 -1.35 -2.54
CA SER A 102 -6.69 -2.30 -1.46
C SER A 102 -7.94 -3.10 -1.07
N SER A 103 -7.75 -4.10 -0.21
CA SER A 103 -8.85 -4.57 0.64
C SER A 103 -9.32 -3.44 1.58
N PRO A 104 -10.59 -3.44 2.01
CA PRO A 104 -11.08 -2.44 2.95
C PRO A 104 -10.38 -2.54 4.30
N THR A 105 -10.37 -1.44 5.06
CA THR A 105 -9.99 -1.46 6.47
C THR A 105 -10.88 -2.43 7.24
N ASP A 106 -10.25 -3.21 8.12
CA ASP A 106 -10.93 -4.25 8.91
C ASP A 106 -11.82 -3.67 10.02
N SER A 107 -12.43 -4.54 10.82
CA SER A 107 -13.30 -4.14 11.95
C SER A 107 -12.61 -3.28 13.01
N THR A 108 -11.28 -3.24 13.03
CA THR A 108 -10.48 -2.38 13.91
C THR A 108 -10.08 -1.07 13.22
N GLY A 109 -10.58 -0.82 12.01
CA GLY A 109 -10.21 0.30 11.16
C GLY A 109 -8.79 0.23 10.62
N THR A 110 -8.19 -0.96 10.58
CA THR A 110 -6.79 -1.15 10.20
C THR A 110 -6.65 -1.76 8.80
N LEU A 111 -5.62 -1.37 8.07
CA LEU A 111 -5.19 -1.98 6.81
C LEU A 111 -3.66 -2.10 6.80
N THR A 112 -3.13 -3.22 6.31
CA THR A 112 -1.68 -3.45 6.25
C THR A 112 -1.23 -3.74 4.82
N PHE A 113 -0.17 -3.06 4.38
CA PHE A 113 0.60 -3.34 3.17
C PHE A 113 1.94 -3.97 3.58
N PRO A 114 2.06 -5.31 3.53
CA PRO A 114 3.32 -5.99 3.84
C PRO A 114 4.26 -5.98 2.63
N ASN A 115 5.53 -6.33 2.88
CA ASN A 115 6.55 -6.58 1.85
C ASN A 115 6.78 -5.38 0.91
N VAL A 116 6.69 -4.17 1.44
CA VAL A 116 6.95 -2.95 0.69
C VAL A 116 8.47 -2.77 0.59
N MET A 117 9.00 -2.61 -0.61
CA MET A 117 10.45 -2.51 -0.86
C MET A 117 11.10 -1.41 0.00
N SER A 118 12.26 -1.70 0.58
CA SER A 118 13.13 -0.69 1.17
C SER A 118 14.57 -1.16 1.07
N ILE A 119 15.54 -0.26 1.25
CA ILE A 119 16.96 -0.59 1.17
C ILE A 119 17.65 -0.07 2.43
N THR A 120 18.45 -0.90 3.08
CA THR A 120 19.14 -0.52 4.32
C THR A 120 19.97 0.74 4.10
N GLY A 121 19.69 1.78 4.89
CA GLY A 121 20.35 3.08 4.80
C GLY A 121 19.81 4.00 3.68
N THR A 122 18.78 3.57 2.94
CA THR A 122 18.04 4.37 1.96
C THR A 122 16.53 4.10 2.13
N PRO A 123 15.90 4.66 3.17
CA PRO A 123 14.44 4.54 3.37
C PRO A 123 13.68 5.01 2.13
N GLN A 124 12.57 4.33 1.84
CA GLN A 124 11.76 4.59 0.65
C GLN A 124 10.46 5.27 1.03
N THR A 125 10.09 6.32 0.30
CA THR A 125 8.81 7.02 0.48
C THR A 125 7.76 6.48 -0.49
N TYR A 126 6.59 6.21 0.05
CA TYR A 126 5.39 5.80 -0.67
C TYR A 126 4.29 6.82 -0.50
N GLN A 127 3.44 6.96 -1.52
CA GLN A 127 2.28 7.83 -1.46
C GLN A 127 1.02 6.99 -1.25
N LEU A 128 0.28 7.30 -0.19
CA LEU A 128 -0.97 6.68 0.21
C LEU A 128 -2.14 7.64 -0.05
N THR A 129 -3.17 7.17 -0.75
CA THR A 129 -4.39 7.95 -1.02
C THR A 129 -5.64 7.11 -0.77
N GLU A 130 -6.69 7.72 -0.21
CA GLU A 130 -7.99 7.06 -0.06
C GLU A 130 -8.67 6.94 -1.43
N VAL A 131 -9.17 5.75 -1.75
CA VAL A 131 -9.89 5.45 -3.00
C VAL A 131 -11.39 5.47 -2.76
N ALA A 132 -11.84 4.88 -1.66
CA ALA A 132 -13.24 4.90 -1.25
C ALA A 132 -13.35 5.09 0.25
N ALA A 133 -14.18 6.06 0.65
CA ALA A 133 -14.53 6.32 2.03
C ALA A 133 -15.40 5.20 2.62
N PRO A 134 -15.38 5.00 3.95
CA PRO A 134 -16.39 4.23 4.65
C PRO A 134 -17.81 4.78 4.44
N ASP A 135 -18.82 3.92 4.55
CA ASP A 135 -20.22 4.33 4.46
C ASP A 135 -20.57 5.41 5.50
N GLY A 136 -21.18 6.50 5.05
CA GLY A 136 -21.59 7.63 5.90
C GLY A 136 -20.48 8.65 6.20
N TYR A 137 -19.34 8.57 5.51
CA TYR A 137 -18.23 9.49 5.63
C TYR A 137 -17.88 10.17 4.31
N GLU A 138 -17.45 11.42 4.39
CA GLU A 138 -16.90 12.17 3.26
C GLU A 138 -15.52 11.61 2.88
N ALA A 139 -15.22 11.58 1.57
CA ALA A 139 -13.92 11.14 1.07
C ALA A 139 -12.79 12.08 1.48
N ASN A 140 -11.69 11.51 1.97
CA ASN A 140 -10.47 12.22 2.26
C ASN A 140 -9.56 12.24 1.02
N THR A 141 -9.39 13.41 0.42
CA THR A 141 -8.56 13.61 -0.78
C THR A 141 -7.11 13.99 -0.47
N THR A 142 -6.68 13.89 0.79
CA THR A 142 -5.31 14.17 1.21
C THR A 142 -4.38 13.05 0.75
N GLU A 143 -3.25 13.40 0.15
CA GLU A 143 -2.18 12.46 -0.14
C GLU A 143 -1.20 12.42 1.04
N TYR A 144 -0.83 11.22 1.47
CA TYR A 144 0.08 11.01 2.60
C TYR A 144 1.38 10.38 2.11
N ASP A 145 2.50 11.03 2.41
CA ASP A 145 3.83 10.46 2.22
C ASP A 145 4.20 9.60 3.43
N VAL A 146 4.48 8.32 3.18
CA VAL A 146 4.82 7.33 4.18
C VAL A 146 6.23 6.80 3.90
N GLU A 147 7.18 7.16 4.75
CA GLU A 147 8.55 6.66 4.67
C GLU A 147 8.67 5.30 5.39
N VAL A 148 9.33 4.34 4.73
CA VAL A 148 9.50 2.96 5.22
C VAL A 148 10.97 2.57 5.15
N ASP A 149 11.49 2.10 6.28
CA ASP A 149 12.82 1.49 6.38
C ASP A 149 12.73 -0.05 6.52
N VAL A 150 13.86 -0.72 6.28
CA VAL A 150 13.97 -2.18 6.29
C VAL A 150 13.56 -2.76 7.64
N GLY A 151 12.64 -3.72 7.61
CA GLY A 151 12.13 -4.42 8.79
C GLY A 151 11.21 -3.58 9.69
N GLN A 152 11.01 -2.30 9.40
CA GLN A 152 10.15 -1.43 10.18
C GLN A 152 8.69 -1.50 9.74
N THR A 153 7.80 -1.14 10.67
CA THR A 153 6.39 -0.88 10.38
C THR A 153 6.12 0.61 10.49
N ALA A 154 5.88 1.27 9.36
CA ALA A 154 5.44 2.66 9.31
C ALA A 154 3.92 2.72 9.52
N GLY A 155 3.47 3.60 10.42
CA GLY A 155 2.05 3.82 10.69
C GLY A 155 1.55 5.13 10.09
N GLN A 156 0.42 5.10 9.40
CA GLN A 156 -0.26 6.29 8.89
C GLN A 156 -1.70 6.37 9.42
N SER A 157 -2.04 7.46 10.09
CA SER A 157 -3.39 7.71 10.57
C SER A 157 -4.17 8.56 9.58
N VAL A 158 -5.39 8.13 9.22
CA VAL A 158 -6.20 8.78 8.17
C VAL A 158 -7.62 9.07 8.70
N PRO A 159 -7.96 10.35 8.96
CA PRO A 159 -9.28 10.76 9.40
C PRO A 159 -10.28 10.86 8.23
N ASN A 160 -11.57 10.56 8.45
CA ASN A 160 -12.66 11.07 7.59
C ASN A 160 -13.69 11.81 8.44
N THR A 161 -14.35 12.78 7.83
CA THR A 161 -15.44 13.55 8.45
C THR A 161 -16.77 12.82 8.20
N PRO A 162 -17.64 12.64 9.21
CA PRO A 162 -18.98 12.11 9.00
C PRO A 162 -19.78 12.99 8.04
N SER A 163 -20.49 12.37 7.08
CA SER A 163 -21.37 13.08 6.15
C SER A 163 -22.57 13.74 6.83
N VAL A 164 -22.97 13.19 7.99
CA VAL A 164 -24.05 13.73 8.83
C VAL A 164 -23.54 13.85 10.25
N GLN A 165 -23.77 15.01 10.86
CA GLN A 165 -23.42 15.29 12.26
C GLN A 165 -24.67 15.76 13.01
N GLY A 166 -24.82 15.31 14.24
CA GLY A 166 -25.94 15.66 15.12
C GLY A 166 -25.49 16.44 16.35
N THR A 167 -26.46 16.90 17.14
CA THR A 167 -26.26 17.56 18.42
C THR A 167 -27.06 16.86 19.52
N LEU A 168 -26.61 16.99 20.77
CA LEU A 168 -27.30 16.45 21.96
C LEU A 168 -27.46 17.57 22.98
N ASP A 169 -28.71 17.96 23.26
CA ASP A 169 -29.07 18.89 24.31
C ASP A 169 -29.69 18.13 25.48
N ILE A 170 -29.19 18.35 26.71
CA ILE A 170 -29.71 17.74 27.93
C ILE A 170 -30.30 18.85 28.81
N THR A 171 -31.58 18.75 29.15
CA THR A 171 -32.23 19.65 30.11
C THR A 171 -32.58 18.87 31.38
N LEU A 172 -32.11 19.36 32.53
CA LEU A 172 -32.38 18.78 33.85
C LEU A 172 -33.36 19.67 34.62
N THR A 173 -34.50 19.13 35.03
CA THR A 173 -35.55 19.86 35.77
C THR A 173 -36.00 19.11 37.02
N ASP A 174 -36.63 19.83 37.95
CA ASP A 174 -37.25 19.23 39.13
C ASP A 174 -38.48 18.37 38.75
N THR A 175 -38.61 17.19 39.35
CA THR A 175 -39.71 16.24 39.04
C THR A 175 -41.10 16.78 39.41
N ASN A 176 -41.18 17.64 40.43
CA ASN A 176 -42.44 18.25 40.86
C ASN A 176 -42.70 19.61 40.17
N TYR A 177 -41.66 20.22 39.58
CA TYR A 177 -41.72 21.56 38.97
C TYR A 177 -40.96 21.59 37.63
N ALA A 178 -41.65 21.23 36.55
CA ALA A 178 -41.02 21.08 35.21
C ALA A 178 -40.38 22.35 34.64
N GLU A 179 -40.77 23.55 35.10
CA GLU A 179 -40.16 24.82 34.68
C GLU A 179 -38.90 25.18 35.49
N TYR A 180 -38.58 24.43 36.55
CA TYR A 180 -37.43 24.69 37.41
C TYR A 180 -36.20 23.91 36.94
N GLY A 181 -35.35 24.56 36.14
CA GLY A 181 -34.06 24.01 35.70
C GLY A 181 -33.06 23.87 36.84
N LEU A 182 -32.33 22.75 36.88
CA LEU A 182 -31.32 22.46 37.90
C LEU A 182 -29.90 22.72 37.36
N GLU A 183 -29.22 23.74 37.90
CA GLU A 183 -27.85 24.11 37.54
C GLU A 183 -26.80 23.33 38.36
N GLY A 184 -25.60 23.16 37.82
CA GLY A 184 -24.43 22.63 38.55
C GLY A 184 -24.22 21.11 38.49
N SER A 185 -24.96 20.41 37.64
CA SER A 185 -24.79 18.95 37.42
C SER A 185 -23.87 18.65 36.25
N ASN A 186 -22.99 17.65 36.41
CA ASN A 186 -22.05 17.21 35.37
C ASN A 186 -22.56 15.96 34.65
N TYR A 187 -22.33 15.88 33.35
CA TYR A 187 -22.59 14.70 32.52
C TYR A 187 -21.31 14.27 31.81
N ASN A 188 -21.08 12.96 31.76
CA ASN A 188 -20.08 12.37 30.87
C ASN A 188 -20.80 11.75 29.67
N LEU A 189 -20.31 12.02 28.47
CA LEU A 189 -20.79 11.40 27.24
C LEU A 189 -19.75 10.37 26.77
N TYR A 190 -20.20 9.15 26.49
CA TYR A 190 -19.36 8.06 26.02
C TYR A 190 -19.85 7.56 24.68
N LEU A 191 -18.91 7.33 23.76
CA LEU A 191 -19.18 6.53 22.57
C LEU A 191 -19.24 5.05 22.98
N VAL A 192 -20.26 4.33 22.54
CA VAL A 192 -20.36 2.88 22.74
C VAL A 192 -19.98 2.19 21.43
N THR A 193 -18.87 1.46 21.43
CA THR A 193 -18.46 0.61 20.31
C THR A 193 -19.18 -0.75 20.41
N PRO A 194 -19.78 -1.26 19.31
CA PRO A 194 -20.42 -2.57 19.29
C PRO A 194 -19.43 -3.73 19.45
#